data_AF-A0A7S0KSM0-F1
#
_entry.id   AF-A0A7S0KSM0-F1
#
_cell.length_a   1.000
_cell.length_b   1.000
_cell.length_c   1.000
_cell.angle_alpha   90.00
_cell.angle_beta   90.00
_cell.angle_gamma   90.00
#
_symmetry.space_group_name_H-M   'P 1'
#
loop_
_entity.id
_entity.type
_entity.pdbx_description
1 polymer ?
#
loop_
_entity_poly.entity_id
_entity_poly.type
_entity_poly.pdbx_seq_one_letter_code
_entity_poly.pdbx_strand_id
1 'polypeptide(L)'
;MALRRAAALIARLPSTAAHARFAPAAAVHSRDMSGGLERFREGQPVQTKRPAYDERDTAHTDKWLEAAVPSPMEMINEIEPIPIHADRVSCKSKGACMDRYGERVGLGAPNTYYQLNSTTKDAPVKCKYCGLRFYGVH
;
A
#
# COMPACT_ATOMS: atom_id res chain seq x y z
N MET A 1 -39.14 -12.97 62.44
CA MET A 1 -40.28 -13.53 61.69
C MET A 1 -40.67 -12.53 60.61
N ALA A 2 -40.84 -12.82 59.33
CA ALA A 2 -40.90 -14.05 58.59
C ALA A 2 -40.49 -13.76 57.13
N LEU A 3 -39.89 -14.75 56.46
CA LEU A 3 -39.78 -14.79 55.00
C LEU A 3 -41.18 -14.73 54.39
N ARG A 4 -41.34 -14.00 53.27
CA ARG A 4 -42.19 -14.47 52.16
C ARG A 4 -41.62 -14.04 50.80
N ARG A 5 -41.25 -15.05 50.02
CA ARG A 5 -41.00 -15.02 48.57
C ARG A 5 -42.32 -14.78 47.82
N ALA A 6 -42.29 -14.00 46.74
CA ALA A 6 -43.21 -14.10 45.60
C ALA A 6 -42.49 -13.48 44.38
N ALA A 7 -41.91 -14.30 43.50
CA ALA A 7 -42.53 -14.87 42.29
C ALA A 7 -42.55 -13.86 41.13
N ALA A 8 -41.66 -14.10 40.16
CA ALA A 8 -41.54 -13.38 38.91
C ALA A 8 -42.78 -13.58 38.03
N LEU A 9 -43.32 -12.48 37.51
CA LEU A 9 -44.34 -12.49 36.45
C LEU A 9 -43.81 -11.65 35.29
N ILE A 10 -43.36 -12.36 34.26
CA ILE A 10 -42.89 -11.81 32.98
C ILE A 10 -44.14 -11.33 32.23
N ALA A 11 -44.36 -10.01 32.21
CA ALA A 11 -45.30 -9.41 31.27
C ALA A 11 -44.61 -9.30 29.90
N ARG A 12 -44.98 -10.18 28.97
CA ARG A 12 -44.62 -10.05 27.54
C ARG A 12 -45.36 -8.84 26.98
N LEU A 13 -44.64 -7.74 26.75
CA LEU A 13 -45.12 -6.65 25.90
C LEU A 13 -44.99 -7.07 24.42
N PRO A 14 -46.01 -6.81 23.58
CA PRO A 14 -45.90 -7.08 22.16
C PRO A 14 -44.83 -6.17 21.55
N SER A 15 -43.84 -6.78 20.91
CA SER A 15 -42.85 -6.09 20.08
C SER A 15 -43.57 -5.43 18.92
N THR A 16 -43.87 -4.14 19.05
CA THR A 16 -44.19 -3.29 17.90
C THR A 16 -42.87 -3.05 17.17
N ALA A 17 -42.49 -4.03 16.34
CA ALA A 17 -41.50 -3.84 15.30
C ALA A 17 -42.05 -2.77 14.35
N ALA A 18 -41.75 -1.51 14.67
CA ALA A 18 -41.81 -0.43 13.71
C ALA A 18 -40.91 -0.85 12.55
N HIS A 19 -41.54 -1.36 11.49
CA HIS A 19 -40.89 -1.50 10.20
C HIS A 19 -40.54 -0.09 9.77
N ALA A 20 -39.31 0.34 10.07
CA ALA A 20 -38.70 1.46 9.40
C ALA A 20 -38.75 1.10 7.91
N ARG A 21 -39.72 1.69 7.20
CA ARG A 21 -39.77 1.64 5.75
C ARG A 21 -38.48 2.31 5.30
N PHE A 22 -37.52 1.52 4.86
CA PHE A 22 -36.32 2.02 4.21
C PHE A 22 -36.77 3.00 3.12
N ALA A 23 -36.30 4.24 3.20
CA ALA A 23 -36.44 5.17 2.09
C ALA A 23 -35.89 4.49 0.83
N PRO A 24 -36.52 4.66 -0.35
CA PRO A 24 -35.97 4.10 -1.57
C PRO A 24 -34.55 4.63 -1.73
N ALA A 25 -33.60 3.72 -1.95
CA ALA A 25 -32.20 4.08 -2.19
C ALA A 25 -32.16 5.16 -3.27
N ALA A 26 -31.44 6.26 -3.00
CA ALA A 26 -31.23 7.32 -3.98
C ALA A 26 -30.78 6.70 -5.30
N ALA A 27 -31.41 7.10 -6.41
CA ALA A 27 -31.08 6.57 -7.73
C ALA A 27 -29.59 6.78 -7.99
N VAL A 28 -28.84 5.69 -8.16
CA VAL A 28 -27.43 5.77 -8.58
C VAL A 28 -27.46 6.10 -10.07
N HIS A 29 -26.74 7.14 -10.46
CA HIS A 29 -26.58 7.51 -11.86
C HIS A 29 -25.20 7.10 -12.34
N SER A 30 -25.12 6.48 -13.52
CA SER A 30 -23.87 6.12 -14.20
C SER A 30 -23.64 7.05 -15.38
N ARG A 31 -22.38 7.41 -15.66
CA ARG A 31 -22.03 8.15 -16.88
C ARG A 31 -21.79 7.17 -18.01
N ASP A 32 -22.42 7.40 -19.15
CA ASP A 32 -22.15 6.67 -20.38
C ASP A 32 -20.84 7.15 -21.05
N MET A 33 -20.40 6.43 -22.09
CA MET A 33 -19.16 6.73 -22.82
C MET A 33 -19.20 8.06 -23.60
N SER A 34 -20.39 8.64 -23.78
CA SER A 34 -20.63 9.97 -24.35
C SER A 34 -20.77 11.07 -23.27
N GLY A 35 -20.64 10.73 -21.98
CA GLY A 35 -20.76 11.65 -20.85
C GLY A 35 -22.20 11.92 -20.39
N GLY A 36 -23.20 11.23 -20.95
CA GLY A 36 -24.60 11.28 -20.55
C GLY A 36 -24.84 10.64 -19.18
N LEU A 37 -25.73 11.22 -18.37
CA LEU A 37 -26.11 10.73 -17.04
C LEU A 37 -27.32 9.79 -17.16
N GLU A 38 -27.07 8.49 -17.14
CA GLU A 38 -28.11 7.46 -17.19
C GLU A 38 -28.45 6.96 -15.78
N ARG A 39 -29.73 6.63 -15.54
CA ARG A 39 -30.17 6.03 -14.28
C ARG A 39 -29.74 4.56 -14.25
N PHE A 40 -28.95 4.16 -13.27
CA PHE A 40 -28.44 2.79 -13.13
C PHE A 40 -29.61 1.82 -12.90
N ARG A 41 -29.85 0.91 -13.86
CA ARG A 41 -31.04 0.03 -13.88
C ARG A 41 -30.80 -1.39 -13.36
N GLU A 42 -29.56 -1.78 -13.07
CA GLU A 42 -29.22 -3.20 -12.80
C GLU A 42 -28.48 -3.40 -11.48
N GLY A 43 -29.11 -4.13 -10.55
CA GLY A 43 -28.45 -4.71 -9.37
C GLY A 43 -27.81 -3.71 -8.39
N GLN A 44 -27.28 -4.24 -7.29
CA GLN A 44 -26.45 -3.44 -6.41
C GLN A 44 -25.08 -3.28 -7.08
N PRO A 45 -24.55 -2.05 -7.26
CA PRO A 45 -23.28 -1.85 -7.93
C PRO A 45 -22.18 -2.61 -7.19
N VAL A 46 -21.65 -3.65 -7.83
CA VAL A 46 -20.53 -4.41 -7.29
C VAL A 46 -19.32 -3.49 -7.36
N GLN A 47 -18.81 -3.06 -6.20
CA GLN A 47 -17.53 -2.36 -6.09
C GLN A 47 -16.41 -3.31 -6.53
N THR A 48 -16.20 -3.41 -7.84
CA THR A 48 -15.03 -4.08 -8.40
C THR A 48 -13.83 -3.23 -8.00
N LYS A 49 -12.91 -3.77 -7.20
CA LYS A 49 -11.66 -3.09 -6.91
C LYS A 49 -11.01 -2.75 -8.25
N ARG A 50 -10.81 -1.47 -8.51
CA ARG A 50 -10.01 -1.02 -9.65
C ARG A 50 -8.67 -1.76 -9.60
N PRO A 51 -8.16 -2.28 -10.74
CA PRO A 51 -6.79 -2.78 -10.80
C PRO A 51 -5.82 -1.75 -10.20
N ALA A 52 -4.79 -2.23 -9.49
CA ALA A 52 -3.84 -1.35 -8.79
C ALA A 52 -3.13 -0.37 -9.75
N TYR A 53 -3.00 -0.74 -11.02
CA TYR A 53 -2.46 0.07 -12.10
C TYR A 53 -3.32 -0.08 -13.35
N ASP A 54 -3.66 1.04 -13.97
CA ASP A 54 -4.37 1.15 -15.25
C ASP A 54 -3.44 1.82 -16.27
N GLU A 55 -3.56 1.50 -17.56
CA GLU A 55 -2.75 2.15 -18.60
C GLU A 55 -2.97 3.67 -18.67
N ARG A 56 -4.12 4.14 -18.18
CA ARG A 56 -4.46 5.57 -18.06
C ARG A 56 -3.79 6.24 -16.86
N ASP A 57 -3.17 5.49 -15.95
CA ASP A 57 -2.51 6.06 -14.78
C ASP A 57 -1.24 6.77 -15.20
N THR A 58 -1.15 8.05 -14.84
CA THR A 58 0.09 8.82 -14.93
C THR A 58 1.15 8.15 -14.05
N ALA A 59 2.38 7.99 -14.59
CA ALA A 59 3.48 7.41 -13.83
C ALA A 59 3.80 8.24 -12.58
N HIS A 60 4.43 7.62 -11.57
CA HIS A 60 4.63 8.27 -10.28
C HIS A 60 5.44 9.57 -10.38
N THR A 61 6.50 9.58 -11.19
CA THR A 61 7.39 10.73 -11.40
C THR A 61 6.75 11.83 -12.22
N ASP A 62 5.98 11.46 -13.24
CA ASP A 62 5.29 12.40 -14.14
C ASP A 62 4.25 13.27 -13.42
N LYS A 63 3.83 12.88 -12.20
CA LYS A 63 2.93 13.67 -11.35
C LYS A 63 3.59 14.89 -10.72
N TRP A 64 4.92 14.91 -10.58
CA TRP A 64 5.64 15.94 -9.83
C TRP A 64 6.93 16.44 -10.49
N LEU A 65 7.51 15.68 -11.41
CA LEU A 65 8.71 16.06 -12.13
C LEU A 65 8.33 16.84 -13.39
N GLU A 66 8.43 18.18 -13.32
CA GLU A 66 8.12 19.08 -14.44
C GLU A 66 9.32 19.33 -15.37
N ALA A 67 10.53 18.97 -14.93
CA ALA A 67 11.77 19.22 -15.66
C ALA A 67 12.10 18.10 -16.65
N ALA A 68 12.66 18.47 -17.82
CA ALA A 68 13.15 17.55 -18.84
C ALA A 68 14.53 16.95 -18.46
N VAL A 69 14.59 16.31 -17.30
CA VAL A 69 15.76 15.59 -16.78
C VAL A 69 15.38 14.13 -16.54
N PRO A 70 16.35 13.18 -16.55
CA PRO A 70 16.05 11.81 -16.17
C PRO A 70 15.39 11.76 -14.80
N SER A 71 14.40 10.90 -14.64
CA SER A 71 13.71 10.75 -13.37
C SER A 71 14.62 10.08 -12.33
N PRO A 72 14.44 10.33 -11.02
CA PRO A 72 15.23 9.62 -10.01
C PRO A 72 15.07 8.10 -10.06
N MET A 73 13.93 7.59 -10.56
CA MET A 73 13.72 6.17 -10.78
C MET A 73 14.61 5.62 -11.91
N GLU A 74 14.83 6.38 -12.98
CA GLU A 74 15.74 5.99 -14.05
C GLU A 74 17.18 6.04 -13.57
N MET A 75 17.60 7.13 -12.91
CA MET A 75 18.97 7.28 -12.41
C MET A 75 19.38 6.14 -11.47
N ILE A 76 18.48 5.71 -10.55
CA ILE A 76 18.81 4.61 -9.63
C ILE A 76 18.83 3.24 -10.32
N ASN A 77 18.06 3.07 -11.40
CA ASN A 77 18.02 1.83 -12.18
C ASN A 77 19.27 1.65 -13.05
N GLU A 78 19.97 2.73 -13.39
CA GLU A 78 21.26 2.68 -14.09
C GLU A 78 22.39 2.11 -13.20
N ILE A 79 22.28 2.24 -11.87
CA ILE A 79 23.32 1.79 -10.95
C ILE A 79 23.25 0.28 -10.74
N GLU A 80 24.28 -0.46 -11.17
CA GLU A 80 24.32 -1.92 -11.00
C GLU A 80 24.18 -2.38 -9.53
N PRO A 81 23.54 -3.54 -9.29
CA PRO A 81 23.50 -4.15 -7.96
C PRO A 81 24.90 -4.42 -7.39
N ILE A 82 25.08 -4.12 -6.10
CA ILE A 82 26.34 -4.24 -5.38
C ILE A 82 26.49 -5.68 -4.82
N PRO A 83 27.57 -6.40 -5.16
CA PRO A 83 27.88 -7.69 -4.54
C PRO A 83 28.32 -7.50 -3.09
N ILE A 84 27.82 -8.34 -2.19
CA ILE A 84 28.16 -8.32 -0.77
C ILE A 84 28.52 -9.74 -0.30
N HIS A 85 29.70 -9.88 0.30
CA HIS A 85 30.19 -11.13 0.89
C HIS A 85 29.74 -11.29 2.35
N ALA A 86 28.42 -11.28 2.59
CA ALA A 86 27.82 -11.47 3.90
C ALA A 86 26.33 -11.83 3.79
N ASP A 87 25.77 -12.46 4.82
CA ASP A 87 24.34 -12.79 4.91
C ASP A 87 23.43 -11.57 5.11
N ARG A 88 24.00 -10.48 5.64
CA ARG A 88 23.27 -9.24 5.94
C ARG A 88 24.05 -8.02 5.50
N VAL A 89 23.32 -7.04 4.98
CA VAL A 89 23.89 -5.77 4.52
C VAL A 89 23.10 -4.60 5.08
N SER A 90 23.80 -3.51 5.38
CA SER A 90 23.23 -2.17 5.46
C SER A 90 24.04 -1.21 4.59
N CYS A 91 23.52 -0.01 4.33
CA CYS A 91 24.31 1.01 3.62
C CYS A 91 25.62 1.39 4.36
N LYS A 92 25.71 1.11 5.67
CA LYS A 92 26.92 1.30 6.51
C LYS A 92 27.90 0.13 6.47
N SER A 93 27.49 -1.01 5.93
CA SER A 93 28.37 -2.17 5.78
C SER A 93 29.54 -1.83 4.87
N LYS A 94 30.70 -2.44 5.14
CA LYS A 94 31.88 -2.34 4.28
C LYS A 94 31.52 -2.77 2.84
N GLY A 95 31.97 -2.03 1.84
CA GLY A 95 31.68 -2.26 0.43
C GLY A 95 30.28 -1.85 -0.06
N ALA A 96 29.39 -1.37 0.83
CA ALA A 96 28.03 -0.93 0.51
C ALA A 96 27.97 0.58 0.16
N CYS A 97 26.80 1.22 0.35
CA CYS A 97 26.52 2.58 -0.11
C CYS A 97 27.55 3.61 0.36
N MET A 98 27.80 3.68 1.67
CA MET A 98 28.61 4.76 2.26
C MET A 98 30.10 4.61 1.93
N ASP A 99 30.56 3.37 1.79
CA ASP A 99 31.95 3.06 1.41
C ASP A 99 32.22 3.41 -0.06
N ARG A 100 31.22 3.22 -0.94
CA ARG A 100 31.35 3.45 -2.39
C ARG A 100 31.12 4.90 -2.81
N TYR A 101 30.04 5.50 -2.30
CA TYR A 101 29.57 6.80 -2.77
C TYR A 101 29.89 7.94 -1.80
N GLY A 102 30.51 7.59 -0.67
CA GLY A 102 30.98 8.54 0.33
C GLY A 102 29.83 9.08 1.18
N GLU A 103 29.93 8.85 2.47
CA GLU A 103 29.12 9.60 3.44
C GLU A 103 30.01 10.19 4.52
N ARG A 104 29.80 11.51 4.75
CA ARG A 104 30.34 12.21 5.90
C ARG A 104 29.38 11.99 7.06
N VAL A 105 29.94 11.66 8.21
CA VAL A 105 29.25 11.31 9.46
C VAL A 105 27.96 12.13 9.66
N GLY A 106 26.80 11.48 9.56
CA GLY A 106 25.49 12.07 9.88
C GLY A 106 24.63 12.55 8.71
N LEU A 107 25.04 12.38 7.45
CA LEU A 107 24.28 12.85 6.27
C LEU A 107 23.44 11.78 5.56
N GLY A 108 23.46 10.55 6.04
CA GLY A 108 22.81 9.42 5.38
C GLY A 108 21.50 8.96 5.97
N ALA A 109 20.94 7.99 5.27
CA ALA A 109 19.77 7.28 5.72
C ALA A 109 20.03 6.50 7.03
N PRO A 110 19.00 6.31 7.87
CA PRO A 110 19.07 5.44 9.04
C PRO A 110 19.62 4.05 8.70
N ASN A 111 20.42 3.51 9.63
CA ASN A 111 21.04 2.20 9.44
C ASN A 111 19.97 1.09 9.44
N THR A 112 19.72 0.52 8.27
CA THR A 112 18.69 -0.50 8.05
C THR A 112 19.34 -1.75 7.46
N TYR A 113 19.01 -2.91 8.03
CA TYR A 113 19.63 -4.18 7.65
C TYR A 113 18.70 -5.02 6.77
N TYR A 114 19.26 -5.59 5.72
CA TYR A 114 18.59 -6.47 4.77
C TYR A 114 19.26 -7.85 4.80
N GLN A 115 18.49 -8.91 4.56
CA GLN A 115 19.00 -10.27 4.41
C GLN A 115 19.34 -10.55 2.94
N LEU A 116 20.40 -11.30 2.71
CA LEU A 116 20.94 -11.58 1.38
C LEU A 116 20.91 -13.06 0.98
N ASN A 117 20.43 -13.95 1.86
CA ASN A 117 20.51 -15.41 1.69
C ASN A 117 19.81 -15.93 0.42
N SER A 118 18.82 -15.21 -0.10
CA SER A 118 18.03 -15.59 -1.27
C SER A 118 18.09 -14.56 -2.40
N THR A 119 19.14 -13.73 -2.43
CA THR A 119 19.29 -12.67 -3.43
C THR A 119 20.30 -13.07 -4.50
N THR A 120 20.06 -12.63 -5.74
CA THR A 120 20.97 -12.80 -6.87
C THR A 120 21.17 -11.46 -7.57
N LYS A 121 22.08 -11.37 -8.56
CA LYS A 121 22.24 -10.14 -9.34
C LYS A 121 20.93 -9.71 -10.03
N ASP A 122 20.13 -10.67 -10.49
CA ASP A 122 18.83 -10.43 -11.16
C ASP A 122 17.68 -10.17 -10.18
N ALA A 123 17.77 -10.74 -8.96
CA ALA A 123 16.81 -10.54 -7.88
C ALA A 123 17.49 -9.94 -6.63
N PRO A 124 17.98 -8.68 -6.70
CA PRO A 124 18.65 -8.06 -5.58
C PRO A 124 17.65 -7.49 -4.57
N VAL A 125 18.08 -7.36 -3.31
CA VAL A 125 17.33 -6.60 -2.32
C VAL A 125 17.60 -5.10 -2.50
N LYS A 126 16.57 -4.28 -2.33
CA LYS A 126 16.65 -2.82 -2.51
C LYS A 126 16.70 -2.13 -1.16
N CYS A 127 17.60 -1.17 -0.98
CA CYS A 127 17.55 -0.29 0.17
C CYS A 127 16.29 0.59 0.08
N LYS A 128 15.48 0.59 1.12
CA LYS A 128 14.25 1.39 1.19
C LYS A 128 14.50 2.90 1.10
N TYR A 129 15.68 3.37 1.48
CA TYR A 129 15.97 4.80 1.58
C TYR A 129 16.67 5.35 0.33
N CYS A 130 17.79 4.75 -0.08
CA CYS A 130 18.56 5.24 -1.22
C CYS A 130 18.27 4.50 -2.54
N GLY A 131 17.49 3.41 -2.51
CA GLY A 131 17.16 2.62 -3.69
C GLY A 131 18.29 1.74 -4.24
N LEU A 132 19.52 1.84 -3.71
CA LEU A 132 20.63 0.98 -4.10
C LEU A 132 20.30 -0.50 -3.87
N ARG A 133 20.82 -1.34 -4.77
CA ARG A 133 20.52 -2.77 -4.86
C ARG A 133 21.71 -3.58 -4.36
N PHE A 134 21.44 -4.65 -3.62
CA PHE A 134 22.46 -5.56 -3.10
C PHE A 134 22.11 -7.01 -3.38
N TYR A 135 23.13 -7.84 -3.54
CA TYR A 135 22.97 -9.29 -3.58
C TYR A 135 24.12 -9.99 -2.84
N GLY A 136 23.82 -11.16 -2.28
CA GLY A 136 24.79 -12.01 -1.62
C GLY A 136 25.68 -12.73 -2.62
N VAL A 137 26.99 -12.76 -2.36
CA VAL A 137 27.94 -13.61 -3.06
C VAL A 137 28.33 -14.73 -2.09
N HIS A 138 27.72 -15.90 -2.28
CA HIS A 138 27.89 -17.12 -1.49
C HIS A 138 28.55 -18.21 -2.33
#